data_AF-C2Y320-F1
#
_entry.id   AF-C2Y320-F1
#
_cell.length_a   1.000
_cell.length_b   1.000
_cell.length_c   1.000
_cell.angle_alpha   90.00
_cell.angle_beta   90.00
_cell.angle_gamma   90.00
#
_symmetry.space_group_name_H-M   'P 1'
#
loop_
_entity.id
_entity.type
_entity.pdbx_description
1 polymer ?
#
loop_
_entity_poly.entity_id
_entity_poly.type
_entity_poly.pdbx_seq_one_letter_code
_entity_poly.pdbx_strand_id
1 'polypeptide(L)'
;MALFLSDIKLGNYERFLLAQELADIVHRDVDLVDLSGASTVFQAQIIHTGKTVFCSDEERKIIFEMKTLKMYSKLNEERQIVFDDIKKRGSIYEE
;
A
#
# COMPACT_ATOMS: atom_id res chain seq x y z
N MET A 1 -0.79 4.11 11.45
CA MET A 1 -0.03 3.49 10.34
C MET A 1 0.63 4.59 9.52
N ALA A 2 1.95 4.51 9.38
CA ALA A 2 2.80 5.37 8.57
C ALA A 2 3.46 4.51 7.48
N LEU A 3 3.68 5.11 6.32
CA LEU A 3 4.16 4.42 5.14
C LEU A 3 5.34 5.17 4.57
N PHE A 4 6.34 4.43 4.11
CA PHE A 4 7.52 5.02 3.49
C PHE A 4 7.88 4.31 2.20
N LEU A 5 8.53 5.05 1.30
CA LEU A 5 9.18 4.54 0.10
C LEU A 5 10.59 5.14 0.09
N SER A 6 11.60 4.27 0.13
CA SER A 6 13.01 4.66 0.15
C SER A 6 13.85 3.63 -0.59
N ASP A 7 15.02 4.03 -1.07
CA ASP A 7 16.03 3.09 -1.58
C ASP A 7 16.76 2.37 -0.44
N ILE A 8 16.69 2.93 0.77
CA ILE A 8 17.22 2.30 1.97
C ILE A 8 16.29 1.15 2.34
N LYS A 9 16.78 -0.07 2.18
CA LYS A 9 16.11 -1.25 2.70
C LYS A 9 16.35 -1.35 4.19
N LEU A 10 15.29 -1.14 4.96
CA LEU A 10 15.29 -1.41 6.40
C LEU A 10 14.95 -2.88 6.63
N GLY A 11 15.77 -3.57 7.41
CA GLY A 11 15.42 -4.88 7.93
C GLY A 11 14.15 -4.82 8.78
N ASN A 12 13.46 -5.96 8.97
CA ASN A 12 12.23 -5.98 9.78
C ASN A 12 12.47 -5.48 11.22
N TYR A 13 13.62 -5.82 11.81
CA TYR A 13 13.97 -5.37 13.15
C TYR A 13 14.25 -3.86 13.21
N GLU A 14 15.01 -3.33 12.25
CA GLU A 14 15.32 -1.90 12.18
C GLU A 14 14.05 -1.08 11.94
N ARG A 15 13.16 -1.56 11.06
CA ARG A 15 11.85 -0.94 10.81
C ARG A 15 10.99 -0.93 12.07
N PHE A 16 11.01 -2.01 12.85
CA PHE A 16 10.29 -2.09 14.11
C PHE A 16 10.81 -1.07 15.13
N LEU A 17 12.13 -0.97 15.32
CA LEU A 17 12.73 0.02 16.21
C LEU A 17 12.39 1.45 15.78
N LEU A 18 12.51 1.76 14.49
CA LEU A 18 12.17 3.07 13.96
C LEU A 18 10.68 3.41 14.17
N ALA A 19 9.79 2.42 14.05
CA ALA A 19 8.37 2.61 14.34
C ALA A 19 8.13 2.97 15.81
N GLN A 20 8.86 2.35 16.75
CA GLN A 20 8.77 2.69 18.18
C GLN A 20 9.31 4.09 18.47
N GLU A 21 10.46 4.45 17.89
CA GLU A 21 11.01 5.81 18.04
C GLU A 21 10.04 6.88 17.52
N LEU A 22 9.41 6.63 16.37
CA LEU A 22 8.38 7.53 15.84
C LEU A 22 7.15 7.59 16.76
N ALA A 23 6.72 6.45 17.32
CA ALA A 23 5.59 6.37 18.23
C ALA A 23 5.81 7.20 19.50
N ASP A 24 7.03 7.14 20.05
CA ASP A 24 7.44 7.94 21.22
C ASP A 24 7.39 9.44 20.92
N ILE A 25 7.84 9.86 19.72
CA ILE A 25 7.84 11.27 19.30
C ILE A 25 6.42 11.79 19.11
N VAL A 26 5.53 11.01 18.47
CA VAL A 26 4.17 11.45 18.15
C VAL A 26 3.16 11.13 19.26
N HIS A 27 3.62 10.47 20.33
CA HIS A 27 2.81 9.98 21.46
C HIS A 27 1.59 9.16 21.03
N ARG A 28 1.74 8.34 19.99
CA ARG A 28 0.71 7.44 19.45
C ARG A 28 1.34 6.24 18.77
N ASP A 29 0.65 5.11 18.75
CA ASP A 29 1.12 3.91 18.06
C ASP A 29 1.37 4.17 16.57
N VAL A 30 2.59 3.85 16.12
CA VAL A 30 3.01 3.92 14.73
C VAL A 30 3.28 2.50 14.22
N ASP A 31 2.50 2.10 13.23
CA ASP A 31 2.81 0.94 12.40
C ASP A 31 3.50 1.42 11.12
N LEU A 32 4.78 1.08 10.95
CA LEU A 32 5.61 1.54 9.83
C LEU A 32 5.72 0.45 8.75
N VAL A 33 5.22 0.75 7.56
CA VAL A 33 5.18 -0.20 6.44
C VAL A 33 5.98 0.34 5.24
N ASP A 34 6.77 -0.55 4.63
CA ASP A 34 7.51 -0.28 3.40
C ASP A 34 6.58 -0.51 2.19
N LEU A 35 6.33 0.56 1.43
CA LEU A 35 5.49 0.53 0.24
C LEU A 35 6.03 -0.38 -0.85
N SER A 36 7.35 -0.61 -0.93
CA SER A 36 7.94 -1.46 -1.96
C SER A 36 7.55 -2.95 -1.82
N GLY A 37 7.29 -3.39 -0.58
CA GLY A 37 6.84 -4.76 -0.28
C GLY A 37 5.31 -4.91 -0.16
N ALA A 38 4.57 -3.82 -0.22
CA ALA A 38 3.10 -3.83 -0.13
C ALA A 38 2.43 -4.39 -1.39
N SER A 39 1.25 -5.00 -1.23
CA SER A 39 0.46 -5.45 -2.38
C SER A 39 -0.03 -4.28 -3.23
N THR A 40 -0.24 -4.51 -4.52
CA THR A 40 -0.76 -3.47 -5.45
C THR A 40 -2.12 -2.91 -4.99
N VAL A 41 -2.99 -3.74 -4.43
CA VAL A 41 -4.28 -3.30 -3.86
C VAL A 41 -4.05 -2.32 -2.71
N PHE A 42 -3.15 -2.67 -1.79
CA PHE A 42 -2.87 -1.83 -0.63
C PHE A 42 -2.18 -0.52 -1.01
N GLN A 43 -1.20 -0.57 -1.92
CA GLN A 43 -0.58 0.63 -2.49
C GLN A 43 -1.62 1.56 -3.14
N ALA A 44 -2.56 1.02 -3.94
CA ALA A 44 -3.61 1.81 -4.57
C ALA A 44 -4.56 2.46 -3.55
N GLN A 45 -4.92 1.73 -2.49
CA GLN A 45 -5.70 2.28 -1.37
C GLN A 45 -4.97 3.47 -0.73
N ILE A 46 -3.67 3.32 -0.49
CA ILE A 46 -2.83 4.38 0.11
C ILE A 46 -2.78 5.62 -0.78
N ILE A 47 -2.63 5.45 -2.09
CA ILE A 47 -2.65 6.57 -3.04
C ILE A 47 -4.00 7.30 -2.98
N HIS A 48 -5.10 6.55 -2.82
CA HIS A 48 -6.44 7.13 -2.83
C HIS A 48 -6.83 7.82 -1.52
N THR A 49 -6.47 7.25 -0.37
CA THR A 49 -6.94 7.69 0.96
C THR A 49 -5.84 8.28 1.84
N GLY A 50 -4.58 8.05 1.49
CA GLY A 50 -3.44 8.47 2.28
C GLY A 50 -3.18 9.97 2.18
N LYS A 51 -2.41 10.47 3.14
CA LYS A 51 -1.90 11.85 3.14
C LYS A 51 -0.38 11.81 3.12
N THR A 52 0.23 12.50 2.15
CA THR A 52 1.68 12.67 2.11
C THR A 52 2.12 13.54 3.28
N VAL A 53 3.00 12.99 4.13
CA VAL A 53 3.61 13.71 5.26
C VAL A 53 4.94 14.34 4.86
N PHE A 54 5.71 13.67 4.01
CA PHE A 54 6.99 14.14 3.48
C PHE A 54 7.23 13.56 2.08
N CYS A 55 7.83 14.35 1.20
CA CYS A 55 8.24 13.95 -0.14
C CYS A 55 9.48 14.77 -0.53
N SER A 56 10.59 14.09 -0.80
CA SER A 56 11.83 14.73 -1.25
C SER A 56 11.98 14.76 -2.77
N ASP A 57 11.18 13.95 -3.49
CA ASP A 57 11.24 13.73 -4.92
C ASP A 57 9.82 13.53 -5.49
N GLU A 58 9.24 14.62 -5.97
CA GLU A 58 7.88 14.63 -6.52
C GLU A 58 7.77 13.86 -7.83
N GLU A 59 8.81 13.86 -8.67
CA GLU A 59 8.79 13.12 -9.93
C GLU A 59 8.71 11.61 -9.64
N ARG A 60 9.52 11.13 -8.71
CA ARG A 60 9.47 9.73 -8.25
C ARG A 60 8.12 9.37 -7.65
N LYS A 61 7.52 10.27 -6.85
CA LYS A 61 6.18 10.07 -6.28
C LYS A 61 5.13 9.91 -7.39
N ILE A 62 5.12 10.81 -8.37
CA ILE A 62 4.18 10.77 -9.49
C ILE A 62 4.36 9.49 -10.32
N ILE A 63 5.61 9.10 -10.62
CA ILE A 63 5.92 7.86 -11.34
C ILE A 63 5.41 6.63 -10.57
N PHE A 64 5.63 6.58 -9.26
CA PHE A 64 5.13 5.52 -8.40
C PHE A 64 3.59 5.45 -8.45
N GLU A 65 2.92 6.58 -8.27
CA GLU A 65 1.45 6.67 -8.27
C GLU A 65 0.85 6.18 -9.58
N MET A 66 1.37 6.67 -10.71
CA MET A 66 0.93 6.24 -12.04
C MET A 66 1.13 4.75 -12.27
N LYS A 67 2.31 4.22 -11.88
CA LYS A 67 2.62 2.80 -12.04
C LYS A 67 1.67 1.93 -11.21
N THR A 68 1.47 2.27 -9.94
CA THR A 68 0.58 1.52 -9.05
C THR A 68 -0.85 1.54 -9.55
N LEU A 69 -1.38 2.70 -9.96
CA LEU A 69 -2.75 2.80 -10.48
C LEU A 69 -2.93 1.98 -11.76
N LYS A 70 -1.95 1.99 -12.67
CA LYS A 70 -1.95 1.14 -13.86
C LYS A 70 -1.96 -0.35 -13.51
N MET A 71 -1.12 -0.77 -12.57
CA MET A 71 -1.07 -2.16 -12.11
C MET A 71 -2.38 -2.58 -11.43
N TYR A 72 -2.98 -1.69 -10.65
CA TYR A 72 -4.25 -1.92 -9.97
C TYR A 72 -5.41 -2.07 -10.95
N SER A 73 -5.50 -1.21 -11.97
CA SER A 73 -6.51 -1.34 -13.02
C SER A 73 -6.40 -2.70 -13.73
N LYS A 74 -5.18 -3.09 -14.12
CA LYS A 74 -4.95 -4.40 -14.76
C LYS A 74 -5.35 -5.57 -13.85
N LEU A 75 -4.98 -5.52 -12.57
CA LEU A 75 -5.36 -6.55 -11.60
C LEU A 75 -6.89 -6.66 -11.47
N ASN A 76 -7.61 -5.54 -11.52
CA ASN A 76 -9.07 -5.55 -11.47
C ASN A 76 -9.70 -6.10 -12.75
N GLU A 77 -9.16 -5.79 -13.93
CA GLU A 77 -9.60 -6.39 -15.20
C GLU A 77 -9.45 -7.92 -15.17
N GLU A 78 -8.30 -8.42 -14.71
CA GLU A 78 -8.05 -9.86 -14.56
C GLU A 78 -9.02 -10.50 -13.55
N ARG A 79 -9.30 -9.81 -12.42
CA ARG A 79 -10.27 -10.27 -11.41
C ARG A 79 -11.72 -10.20 -11.87
N GLN A 80 -12.07 -9.29 -12.77
CA GLN A 80 -13.45 -9.10 -13.24
C GLN A 80 -13.99 -10.38 -13.87
N ILE A 81 -13.15 -11.11 -14.60
CA ILE A 81 -13.50 -12.40 -15.21
C ILE A 81 -13.92 -13.42 -14.14
N VAL A 82 -13.18 -13.47 -13.02
CA VAL A 82 -13.49 -14.35 -11.88
C VAL A 82 -14.78 -13.92 -11.20
N PHE A 83 -14.97 -12.62 -10.98
CA PHE A 83 -16.21 -12.10 -10.38
C PHE A 83 -17.44 -12.34 -11.27
N ASP A 84 -17.29 -12.25 -12.59
CA ASP A 84 -18.36 -12.53 -13.54
C ASP A 84 -18.74 -14.01 -13.54
N ASP A 85 -17.77 -14.92 -13.43
CA ASP A 85 -18.02 -16.36 -13.28
C ASP A 85 -18.71 -16.68 -11.94
N ILE A 86 -18.26 -16.07 -10.83
CA ILE A 86 -18.92 -16.19 -9.51
C ILE A 86 -20.36 -15.70 -9.58
N LYS A 87 -20.62 -14.55 -10.22
CA LYS A 87 -21.99 -14.02 -10.39
C LYS A 87 -22.87 -14.94 -11.24
N LYS A 88 -22.32 -15.53 -12.32
CA LYS A 88 -23.04 -16.48 -13.19
C LYS A 88 -23.36 -17.80 -12.48
N ARG A 89 -22.51 -18.26 -11.56
CA ARG A 89 -22.70 -19.51 -10.81
C ARG A 89 -23.66 -19.39 -9.61
N GLY A 90 -24.07 -18.17 -9.27
CA GLY A 90 -24.83 -17.91 -8.05
C GLY A 90 -23.89 -17.88 -6.84
N SER A 91 -24.07 -16.86 -6.01
CA SER A 91 -23.26 -16.55 -4.82
C SER A 91 -22.88 -17.78 -4.00
N ILE A 92 -21.59 -18.09 -3.90
CA ILE A 92 -21.04 -18.88 -2.81
C ILE A 92 -20.91 -17.91 -1.64
N TYR A 93 -21.92 -17.88 -0.77
CA TYR A 93 -21.77 -17.32 0.56
C TYR A 93 -21.04 -18.38 1.40
N GLU A 94 -19.89 -18.01 1.99
CA GLU A 94 -19.38 -18.66 3.19
C GLU A 94 -19.49 -17.63 4.32
N GLU A 95 -20.19 -18.02 5.39
CA GLU A 95 -20.37 -17.28 6.65
C GLU A 95 -19.05 -17.00 7.38
#